data_AF-A0A6C0E131-F1
#
_entry.id   AF-A0A6C0E131-F1
#
_cell.length_a   1.000
_cell.length_b   1.000
_cell.length_c   1.000
_cell.angle_alpha   90.00
_cell.angle_beta   90.00
_cell.angle_gamma   90.00
#
_symmetry.space_group_name_H-M   'P 1'
#
loop_
_entity.id
_entity.type
_entity.pdbx_description
1 polymer ?
#
loop_
_entity_poly.entity_id
_entity_poly.type
_entity_poly.pdbx_seq_one_letter_code
_entity_poly.pdbx_strand_id
1 'polypeptide(L)'
;MELITNLDKDKHTNENKYENEHENEYKSKDKLLQNEVSIQIEDLLYSNKRITKEYHCLLNIHSKIQVLYNYKLQITSFIVYSVIENVPEYKFTMNENYPFVPPKIYYKNKSFYTFIQMPTQRFQNTLKQLTNKDCLCCDSFCCMTKWSPEITMTHIIKEINNIRKLKKNIILKILIQQITSKYLIDDVDISAYVF
;
A
#
# COMPACT_ATOMS: atom_id res chain seq x y z
N MET A 1 -3.94 -66.44 2.93
CA MET A 1 -3.69 -65.38 3.93
C MET A 1 -2.23 -65.03 3.82
N GLU A 2 -1.91 -63.73 3.90
CA GLU A 2 -0.60 -63.09 3.70
C GLU A 2 -0.26 -62.71 2.25
N LEU A 3 -0.29 -61.39 1.99
CA LEU A 3 0.85 -60.57 1.53
C LEU A 3 0.33 -59.22 0.98
N ILE A 4 0.23 -58.21 1.84
CA ILE A 4 0.29 -56.80 1.42
C ILE A 4 1.01 -56.02 2.52
N THR A 5 2.23 -55.57 2.25
CA THR A 5 2.80 -54.30 2.74
C THR A 5 4.13 -54.07 2.05
N ASN A 6 4.31 -52.87 1.47
CA ASN A 6 5.55 -52.08 1.35
C ASN A 6 5.68 -51.41 -0.02
N LEU A 7 5.01 -50.27 -0.22
CA LEU A 7 5.28 -49.38 -1.37
C LEU A 7 5.15 -47.87 -1.09
N ASP A 8 5.07 -47.43 0.18
CA ASP A 8 4.74 -46.02 0.50
C ASP A 8 5.81 -45.24 1.32
N LYS A 9 7.10 -45.59 1.24
CA LYS A 9 8.15 -44.85 1.99
C LYS A 9 9.12 -44.00 1.17
N ASP A 10 9.11 -44.07 -0.16
CA ASP A 10 10.14 -43.40 -0.98
C ASP A 10 9.70 -42.09 -1.65
N LYS A 11 8.46 -41.62 -1.43
CA LYS A 11 7.99 -40.35 -2.03
C LYS A 11 8.18 -39.10 -1.17
N HIS A 12 8.41 -39.23 0.13
CA HIS A 12 8.48 -38.04 1.02
C HIS A 12 9.86 -37.38 1.13
N THR A 13 10.92 -37.98 0.59
CA THR A 13 12.29 -37.48 0.76
C THR A 13 12.75 -36.54 -0.38
N ASN A 14 12.04 -36.53 -1.52
CA ASN A 14 12.45 -35.74 -2.70
C ASN A 14 11.77 -34.36 -2.81
N GLU A 15 10.64 -34.11 -2.15
CA GLU A 15 9.97 -32.79 -2.17
C GLU A 15 10.70 -31.75 -1.31
N ASN A 16 11.27 -32.14 -0.17
CA ASN A 16 11.99 -31.24 0.73
C ASN A 16 13.33 -30.72 0.19
N LYS A 17 13.88 -31.34 -0.87
CA LYS A 17 15.15 -30.91 -1.47
C LYS A 17 14.97 -29.77 -2.48
N TYR A 18 13.86 -29.77 -3.22
CA TYR A 18 13.55 -28.72 -4.20
C TYR A 18 13.13 -27.39 -3.56
N GLU A 19 12.44 -27.42 -2.41
CA GLU A 19 12.02 -26.18 -1.72
C GLU A 19 13.21 -25.44 -1.09
N ASN A 20 14.21 -26.17 -0.57
CA ASN A 20 15.39 -25.58 0.05
C ASN A 20 16.37 -24.94 -0.95
N GLU A 21 16.42 -25.42 -2.20
CA GLU A 21 17.26 -24.83 -3.25
C GLU A 21 16.64 -23.52 -3.78
N HIS A 22 15.31 -23.43 -3.89
CA HIS A 22 14.62 -22.21 -4.30
C HIS A 22 14.67 -21.09 -3.25
N GLU A 23 14.54 -21.39 -1.95
CA GLU A 23 14.64 -20.37 -0.91
C GLU A 23 16.04 -19.72 -0.82
N ASN A 24 17.09 -20.50 -1.07
CA ASN A 24 18.47 -20.01 -1.00
C ASN A 24 18.83 -19.13 -2.20
N GLU A 25 18.24 -19.37 -3.37
CA GLU A 25 18.42 -18.51 -4.55
C GLU A 25 17.75 -17.13 -4.38
N TYR A 26 16.59 -17.07 -3.71
CA TYR A 26 15.91 -15.80 -3.39
C TYR A 26 16.66 -14.98 -2.35
N LYS A 27 17.14 -15.60 -1.26
CA LYS A 27 17.92 -14.91 -0.21
C LYS A 27 19.27 -14.38 -0.71
N SER A 28 19.88 -15.03 -1.72
CA SER A 28 21.15 -14.60 -2.32
C SER A 28 20.99 -13.40 -3.26
N LYS A 29 19.88 -13.34 -4.03
CA LYS A 29 19.55 -12.22 -4.93
C LYS A 29 19.23 -10.92 -4.17
N ASP A 30 18.54 -11.02 -3.04
CA ASP A 30 18.25 -9.85 -2.18
C ASP A 30 19.51 -9.24 -1.54
N LYS A 31 20.54 -10.06 -1.28
CA LYS A 31 21.81 -9.62 -0.69
C LYS A 31 22.72 -8.93 -1.69
N LEU A 32 22.69 -9.36 -2.96
CA LEU A 32 23.40 -8.69 -4.06
C LEU A 32 22.76 -7.34 -4.43
N LEU A 33 21.43 -7.23 -4.36
CA LEU A 33 20.72 -5.96 -4.60
C LEU A 33 21.00 -4.89 -3.53
N GLN A 34 21.38 -5.28 -2.32
CA GLN A 34 21.57 -4.35 -1.19
C GLN A 34 22.91 -3.62 -1.21
N ASN A 35 23.95 -4.16 -1.86
CA ASN A 35 25.30 -3.60 -1.83
C ASN A 35 25.59 -2.56 -2.93
N GLU A 36 24.78 -2.46 -3.98
CA GLU A 36 24.94 -1.44 -5.05
C GLU A 36 24.14 -0.14 -4.79
N VAL A 37 23.21 -0.15 -3.83
CA VAL A 37 22.15 0.86 -3.72
C VAL A 37 22.55 2.12 -2.91
N SER A 38 23.52 2.02 -2.00
CA SER A 38 23.73 3.06 -0.99
C SER A 38 24.61 4.24 -1.45
N ILE A 39 25.47 4.06 -2.45
CA ILE A 39 26.47 5.08 -2.86
C ILE A 39 25.94 6.02 -3.95
N GLN A 40 24.74 5.76 -4.48
CA GLN A 40 24.22 6.41 -5.70
C GLN A 40 23.05 7.38 -5.47
N ILE A 41 22.56 7.48 -4.23
CA ILE A 41 21.40 8.31 -3.88
C ILE A 41 21.78 9.80 -3.85
N GLU A 42 22.96 10.15 -3.34
CA GLU A 42 23.39 11.56 -3.23
C GLU A 42 23.50 12.24 -4.60
N ASP A 43 24.12 11.59 -5.59
CA ASP A 43 24.26 12.12 -6.95
C ASP A 43 22.90 12.28 -7.65
N LEU A 44 21.99 11.33 -7.44
CA LEU A 44 20.63 11.38 -7.98
C LEU A 44 19.83 12.54 -7.35
N LEU A 45 19.90 12.68 -6.03
CA LEU A 45 19.24 13.75 -5.29
C LEU A 45 19.79 15.11 -5.72
N TYR A 46 21.11 15.23 -5.87
CA TYR A 46 21.74 16.48 -6.28
C TYR A 46 21.23 16.96 -7.66
N SER A 47 21.02 16.02 -8.57
CA SER A 47 20.59 16.31 -9.95
C SER A 47 19.10 16.68 -10.06
N ASN A 48 18.25 16.12 -9.18
CA ASN A 48 16.80 16.35 -9.23
C ASN A 48 16.29 17.12 -8.00
N LYS A 49 16.31 18.46 -8.12
CA LYS A 49 15.83 19.38 -7.06
C LYS A 49 14.44 19.04 -6.53
N ARG A 50 13.54 18.54 -7.40
CA ARG A 50 12.19 18.17 -6.96
C ARG A 50 12.20 16.91 -6.10
N ILE A 51 12.90 15.86 -6.51
CA ILE A 51 13.01 14.62 -5.73
C ILE A 51 13.66 14.90 -4.36
N THR A 52 14.67 15.76 -4.32
CA THR A 52 15.33 16.18 -3.06
C THR A 52 14.38 16.93 -2.14
N LYS A 53 13.57 17.83 -2.68
CA LYS A 53 12.52 18.48 -1.90
C LYS A 53 11.53 17.47 -1.31
N GLU A 54 11.07 16.50 -2.10
CA GLU A 54 10.16 15.44 -1.61
C GLU A 54 10.80 14.61 -0.50
N TYR A 55 12.07 14.22 -0.64
CA TYR A 55 12.82 13.49 0.37
C TYR A 55 12.86 14.24 1.71
N HIS A 56 13.23 15.52 1.70
CA HIS A 56 13.25 16.33 2.91
C HIS A 56 11.85 16.53 3.51
N CYS A 57 10.83 16.72 2.69
CA CYS A 57 9.45 16.81 3.18
C CYS A 57 8.99 15.52 3.89
N LEU A 58 9.38 14.35 3.38
CA LEU A 58 9.06 13.07 4.00
C LEU A 58 9.86 12.84 5.29
N LEU A 59 11.15 13.18 5.31
CA LEU A 59 12.00 13.03 6.50
C LEU A 59 11.47 13.80 7.71
N ASN A 60 10.81 14.94 7.49
CA ASN A 60 10.20 15.72 8.56
C ASN A 60 9.03 15.00 9.27
N ILE A 61 8.47 13.96 8.66
CA ILE A 61 7.26 13.28 9.14
C ILE A 61 7.56 11.82 9.49
N HIS A 62 8.52 11.19 8.79
CA HIS A 62 8.82 9.78 8.92
C HIS A 62 10.28 9.56 9.29
N SER A 63 10.51 8.77 10.33
CA SER A 63 11.85 8.48 10.85
C SER A 63 12.67 7.54 9.96
N LYS A 64 12.02 6.74 9.10
CA LYS A 64 12.69 5.75 8.28
C LYS A 64 12.16 5.74 6.85
N ILE A 65 13.05 6.11 5.93
CA ILE A 65 12.79 6.18 4.49
C ILE A 65 13.96 5.51 3.77
N GLN A 66 13.65 4.65 2.81
CA GLN A 66 14.60 4.09 1.87
C GLN A 66 14.32 4.64 0.48
N VAL A 67 15.36 5.08 -0.21
CA VAL A 67 15.29 5.52 -1.62
C VAL A 67 16.03 4.50 -2.46
N LEU A 68 15.39 4.04 -3.53
CA LEU A 68 15.95 3.08 -4.47
C LEU A 68 15.94 3.71 -5.87
N TYR A 69 17.03 3.56 -6.61
CA TYR A 69 17.10 4.03 -7.99
C TYR A 69 17.44 2.90 -8.94
N ASN A 70 16.69 2.82 -10.05
CA ASN A 70 16.94 1.87 -11.12
C ASN A 70 17.41 2.64 -12.37
N TYR A 71 18.72 2.62 -12.62
CA TYR A 71 19.36 3.28 -13.75
C TYR A 71 18.82 2.83 -15.11
N LYS A 72 18.59 1.52 -15.26
CA LYS A 72 18.14 0.95 -16.53
C LYS A 72 16.76 1.47 -16.94
N LEU A 73 15.88 1.66 -15.96
CA LEU A 73 14.50 2.10 -16.17
C LEU A 73 14.31 3.60 -15.90
N GLN A 74 15.32 4.30 -15.40
CA GLN A 74 15.24 5.68 -14.91
C GLN A 74 14.09 5.85 -13.90
N ILE A 75 13.97 4.88 -12.97
CA ILE A 75 12.89 4.84 -11.97
C ILE A 75 13.47 5.12 -10.59
N THR A 76 12.88 6.08 -9.89
CA THR A 76 13.14 6.33 -8.47
C THR A 76 11.98 5.80 -7.62
N SER A 77 12.29 5.05 -6.57
CA SER A 77 11.30 4.56 -5.61
C SER A 77 11.61 5.03 -4.20
N PHE A 78 10.62 5.61 -3.53
CA PHE A 78 10.65 5.93 -2.11
C PHE A 78 9.85 4.87 -1.36
N ILE A 79 10.44 4.29 -0.33
CA ILE A 79 9.81 3.34 0.57
C ILE A 79 9.82 3.95 1.97
N VAL A 80 8.63 4.24 2.49
CA VAL A 80 8.43 4.84 3.80
C VAL A 80 7.95 3.76 4.76
N TYR A 81 8.63 3.61 5.89
CA TYR A 81 8.33 2.56 6.87
C TYR A 81 7.41 3.07 7.98
N SER A 82 6.53 2.18 8.45
CA SER A 82 5.76 2.41 9.67
C SER A 82 6.68 2.46 10.88
N VAL A 83 6.51 3.46 11.74
CA VAL A 83 7.29 3.62 12.97
C VAL A 83 7.06 2.46 13.94
N ILE A 84 5.83 1.93 13.98
CA ILE A 84 5.41 0.93 14.97
C ILE A 84 5.83 -0.47 14.53
N GLU A 85 5.55 -0.81 13.27
CA GLU A 85 5.69 -2.18 12.76
C GLU A 85 7.03 -2.39 12.04
N ASN A 86 7.77 -1.32 11.73
CA ASN A 86 9.00 -1.34 10.92
C ASN A 86 8.82 -2.06 9.56
N VAL A 87 7.59 -2.09 9.04
CA VAL A 87 7.25 -2.62 7.72
C VAL A 87 7.02 -1.48 6.72
N PRO A 88 7.23 -1.71 5.41
CA PRO A 88 6.87 -0.74 4.38
C PRO A 88 5.40 -0.34 4.46
N GLU A 89 5.13 0.93 4.74
CA GLU A 89 3.78 1.46 4.85
C GLU A 89 3.36 2.13 3.54
N TYR A 90 4.24 2.94 2.96
CA TYR A 90 4.01 3.63 1.69
C TYR A 90 5.16 3.36 0.73
N LYS A 91 4.83 3.20 -0.56
CA LYS A 91 5.81 3.19 -1.64
C LYS A 91 5.38 4.11 -2.77
N PHE A 92 6.28 4.98 -3.20
CA PHE A 92 6.11 5.87 -4.34
C PHE A 92 7.12 5.48 -5.41
N THR A 93 6.67 5.32 -6.65
CA THR A 93 7.54 4.99 -7.78
C THR A 93 7.33 6.00 -8.89
N MET A 94 8.40 6.69 -9.27
CA MET A 94 8.42 7.79 -10.23
C MET A 94 9.36 7.45 -11.39
N ASN A 95 8.98 7.87 -12.60
CA ASN A 95 9.86 7.86 -13.77
C ASN A 95 10.42 9.25 -14.02
N GLU A 96 11.18 9.41 -15.10
CA GLU A 96 11.76 10.67 -15.56
C GLU A 96 10.73 11.80 -15.81
N ASN A 97 9.45 11.47 -16.02
CA ASN A 97 8.40 12.46 -16.30
C ASN A 97 7.82 13.11 -15.03
N TYR A 98 8.23 12.67 -13.83
CA TYR A 98 7.86 13.32 -12.59
C TYR A 98 8.54 14.70 -12.49
N PRO A 99 7.84 15.79 -12.10
CA PRO A 99 6.54 15.83 -11.42
C PRO A 99 5.31 16.06 -12.32
N PHE A 100 5.45 16.04 -13.64
CA PHE A 100 4.32 16.29 -14.55
C PHE A 100 3.40 15.06 -14.72
N VAL A 101 3.90 13.88 -14.36
CA VAL A 101 3.13 12.64 -14.26
C VAL A 101 3.09 12.19 -12.80
N PRO A 102 1.93 11.76 -12.26
CA PRO A 102 1.83 11.29 -10.88
C PRO A 102 2.69 10.04 -10.62
N PRO A 103 3.20 9.86 -9.39
CA PRO A 103 3.87 8.63 -9.01
C PRO A 103 2.90 7.45 -8.97
N LYS A 104 3.41 6.25 -9.22
CA LYS A 104 2.70 5.01 -8.83
C LYS A 104 2.79 4.85 -7.32
N ILE A 105 1.65 4.61 -6.67
CA ILE A 105 1.57 4.59 -5.20
C ILE A 105 1.09 3.23 -4.72
N TYR A 106 1.70 2.78 -3.64
CA TYR A 106 1.31 1.58 -2.93
C TYR A 106 1.18 1.90 -1.44
N TYR A 107 0.14 1.36 -0.82
CA TYR A 107 -0.11 1.42 0.62
C TYR A 107 -0.21 0.00 1.16
N LYS A 108 0.63 -0.36 2.15
CA LYS A 108 0.77 -1.73 2.68
C LYS A 108 0.85 -2.78 1.56
N ASN A 109 1.76 -2.57 0.61
CA ASN A 109 1.99 -3.40 -0.58
C ASN A 109 0.80 -3.57 -1.55
N LYS A 110 -0.32 -2.85 -1.36
CA LYS A 110 -1.43 -2.83 -2.30
C LYS A 110 -1.38 -1.57 -3.15
N SER A 111 -1.71 -1.68 -4.44
CA SER A 111 -1.81 -0.48 -5.29
C SER A 111 -2.82 0.49 -4.70
N PHE A 112 -2.53 1.79 -4.78
CA PHE A 112 -3.43 2.82 -4.26
C PHE A 112 -4.82 2.76 -4.93
N TYR A 113 -4.88 2.44 -6.22
CA TYR A 113 -6.13 2.24 -6.95
C TYR A 113 -6.99 1.12 -6.34
N THR A 114 -6.40 -0.03 -6.04
CA THR A 114 -7.09 -1.12 -5.33
C THR A 114 -7.49 -0.70 -3.92
N PHE A 115 -6.65 0.08 -3.24
CA PHE A 115 -6.93 0.57 -1.90
C PHE A 115 -8.13 1.52 -1.85
N ILE A 116 -8.38 2.36 -2.86
CA ILE A 116 -9.49 3.33 -2.84
C ILE A 116 -10.84 2.76 -3.31
N GLN A 117 -10.83 1.63 -4.02
CA GLN A 117 -12.05 0.98 -4.49
C GLN A 117 -12.99 0.55 -3.35
N MET A 118 -14.30 0.68 -3.57
CA MET A 118 -15.34 0.15 -2.69
C MET A 118 -15.71 -1.27 -3.14
N PRO A 119 -15.67 -2.27 -2.24
CA PRO A 119 -15.80 -3.67 -2.63
C PRO A 119 -17.23 -4.07 -3.05
N THR A 120 -18.26 -3.39 -2.55
CA THR A 120 -19.67 -3.75 -2.82
C THR A 120 -20.56 -2.52 -2.98
N GLN A 121 -21.74 -2.71 -3.59
CA GLN A 121 -22.75 -1.65 -3.74
C GLN A 121 -23.16 -1.04 -2.39
N ARG A 122 -23.22 -1.86 -1.33
CA ARG A 122 -23.54 -1.38 0.01
C ARG A 122 -22.52 -0.34 0.52
N PHE A 123 -21.23 -0.58 0.26
CA PHE A 123 -20.19 0.39 0.60
C PHE A 123 -20.32 1.68 -0.23
N GLN A 124 -20.63 1.57 -1.52
CA GLN A 124 -20.84 2.73 -2.38
C GLN A 124 -22.05 3.57 -1.95
N ASN A 125 -23.18 2.93 -1.65
CA ASN A 125 -24.38 3.61 -1.15
C ASN A 125 -24.10 4.33 0.17
N THR A 126 -23.35 3.69 1.08
CA THR A 126 -22.96 4.30 2.36
C THR A 126 -22.00 5.47 2.16
N LEU A 127 -21.03 5.35 1.24
CA LEU A 127 -20.15 6.45 0.85
C LEU A 127 -20.96 7.66 0.34
N LYS A 128 -21.93 7.41 -0.54
CA LYS A 128 -22.80 8.44 -1.11
C LYS A 128 -23.62 9.13 -0.02
N GLN A 129 -24.19 8.38 0.93
CA GLN A 129 -24.91 8.94 2.07
C GLN A 129 -24.02 9.84 2.95
N LEU A 130 -22.77 9.43 3.21
CA LEU A 130 -21.87 10.16 4.10
C LEU A 130 -21.19 11.37 3.45
N THR A 131 -20.94 11.33 2.15
CA THR A 131 -20.06 12.31 1.47
C THR A 131 -20.67 12.95 0.24
N ASN A 132 -21.84 12.47 -0.20
CA ASN A 132 -22.45 12.82 -1.48
C ASN A 132 -21.57 12.50 -2.71
N LYS A 133 -20.65 11.53 -2.60
CA LYS A 133 -19.77 11.09 -3.68
C LYS A 133 -20.11 9.68 -4.15
N ASP A 134 -20.01 9.45 -5.45
CA ASP A 134 -20.21 8.12 -6.04
C ASP A 134 -18.95 7.25 -5.93
N CYS A 135 -17.76 7.85 -5.89
CA CYS A 135 -16.50 7.13 -5.77
C CYS A 135 -15.42 7.97 -5.06
N LEU A 136 -14.30 7.32 -4.70
CA LEU A 136 -13.12 8.00 -4.15
C LEU A 136 -12.04 8.29 -5.21
N CYS A 137 -12.13 7.70 -6.40
CA CYS A 137 -11.08 7.79 -7.41
C CYS A 137 -11.07 9.11 -8.19
N CYS A 138 -12.24 9.69 -8.46
CA CYS A 138 -12.35 10.90 -9.30
C CYS A 138 -11.82 12.17 -8.63
N ASP A 139 -11.81 12.22 -7.29
CA ASP A 139 -11.32 13.35 -6.52
C ASP A 139 -9.90 13.15 -5.99
N SER A 140 -9.30 12.00 -6.29
CA SER A 140 -7.99 11.68 -5.78
C SER A 140 -6.91 12.52 -6.46
N PHE A 141 -5.87 12.91 -5.72
CA PHE A 141 -4.71 13.60 -6.29
C PHE A 141 -4.02 12.77 -7.38
N CYS A 142 -4.17 11.46 -7.34
CA CYS A 142 -3.54 10.54 -8.29
C CYS A 142 -4.38 10.34 -9.56
N CYS A 143 -5.58 10.92 -9.61
CA CYS A 143 -6.35 10.99 -10.85
C CYS A 143 -5.67 11.98 -11.80
N MET A 144 -5.46 11.61 -13.06
CA MET A 144 -4.75 12.45 -14.03
C MET A 144 -5.36 13.84 -14.20
N THR A 145 -6.67 13.99 -14.02
CA THR A 145 -7.38 15.27 -14.12
C THR A 145 -7.23 16.15 -12.88
N LYS A 146 -6.73 15.59 -11.77
CA LYS A 146 -6.54 16.27 -10.49
C LYS A 146 -5.07 16.37 -10.09
N TRP A 147 -4.20 15.64 -10.78
CA TRP A 147 -2.76 15.72 -10.57
C TRP A 147 -2.25 17.10 -10.95
N SER A 148 -1.39 17.64 -10.09
CA SER A 148 -0.63 18.86 -10.33
C SER A 148 0.79 18.63 -9.86
N PRO A 149 1.81 19.16 -10.57
CA PRO A 149 3.20 19.13 -10.09
C PRO A 149 3.39 19.73 -8.70
N GLU A 150 2.49 20.57 -8.21
CA GLU A 150 2.58 21.13 -6.84
C GLU A 150 2.28 20.10 -5.74
N ILE A 151 1.58 19.02 -6.09
CA ILE A 151 1.21 17.96 -5.14
C ILE A 151 2.46 17.16 -4.75
N THR A 152 2.65 16.99 -3.45
CA THR A 152 3.80 16.29 -2.86
C THR A 152 3.42 14.93 -2.31
N MET A 153 4.40 14.07 -2.02
CA MET A 153 4.18 12.77 -1.39
C MET A 153 3.51 12.91 -0.01
N THR A 154 3.82 13.98 0.73
CA THR A 154 3.13 14.32 1.98
C THR A 154 1.63 14.56 1.78
N HIS A 155 1.24 15.26 0.71
CA HIS A 155 -0.18 15.47 0.38
C HIS A 155 -0.87 14.13 0.11
N ILE A 156 -0.22 13.25 -0.65
CA ILE A 156 -0.73 11.90 -0.95
C ILE A 156 -0.87 11.06 0.33
N ILE A 157 0.10 11.09 1.24
CA ILE A 157 0.02 10.38 2.53
C ILE A 157 -1.16 10.90 3.37
N LYS A 158 -1.36 12.22 3.40
CA LYS A 158 -2.50 12.83 4.08
C LYS A 158 -3.82 12.37 3.47
N GLU A 159 -3.90 12.30 2.14
CA GLU A 159 -5.06 11.78 1.41
C GLU A 159 -5.35 10.32 1.78
N ILE A 160 -4.33 9.44 1.72
CA ILE A 160 -4.47 8.03 2.11
C ILE A 160 -5.01 7.90 3.53
N ASN A 161 -4.51 8.71 4.47
CA ASN A 161 -4.98 8.72 5.84
C ASN A 161 -6.44 9.18 5.97
N ASN A 162 -6.85 10.20 5.21
CA ASN A 162 -8.25 10.64 5.16
C ASN A 162 -9.16 9.55 4.60
N ILE A 163 -8.76 8.89 3.51
CA ILE A 163 -9.49 7.77 2.92
C ILE A 163 -9.60 6.61 3.90
N ARG A 164 -8.53 6.30 4.65
CA ARG A 164 -8.54 5.25 5.69
C ARG A 164 -9.56 5.56 6.77
N LYS A 165 -9.61 6.80 7.26
CA LYS A 165 -10.60 7.26 8.25
C LYS A 165 -12.02 7.14 7.69
N LEU A 166 -12.25 7.61 6.46
CA LEU A 166 -13.55 7.51 5.81
C LEU A 166 -14.01 6.06 5.63
N LYS A 167 -13.12 5.16 5.18
CA LYS A 167 -13.41 3.72 5.06
C LYS A 167 -13.77 3.10 6.41
N LYS A 168 -13.07 3.48 7.49
CA LYS A 168 -13.42 3.05 8.85
C LYS A 168 -14.84 3.48 9.22
N ASN A 169 -15.21 4.74 8.93
CA ASN A 169 -16.55 5.27 9.23
C ASN A 169 -17.64 4.55 8.43
N ILE A 170 -17.39 4.25 7.14
CA ILE A 170 -18.30 3.46 6.30
C ILE A 170 -18.53 2.07 6.91
N ILE A 171 -17.45 1.38 7.31
CA ILE A 171 -17.55 0.05 7.94
C ILE A 171 -18.37 0.13 9.24
N LEU A 172 -18.08 1.11 10.11
CA LEU A 172 -18.83 1.30 11.35
C LEU A 172 -20.32 1.54 11.10
N LYS A 173 -20.68 2.40 10.14
CA LYS A 173 -22.08 2.66 9.79
C LYS A 173 -22.79 1.38 9.29
N ILE A 174 -22.11 0.59 8.46
CA ILE A 174 -22.62 -0.70 7.97
C ILE A 174 -22.85 -1.69 9.12
N LEU A 175 -21.90 -1.78 10.06
CA LEU A 175 -22.00 -2.67 11.22
C LEU A 175 -23.15 -2.25 12.15
N ILE A 176 -23.29 -0.96 12.44
CA ILE A 176 -24.40 -0.43 13.25
C ILE A 176 -25.74 -0.81 12.62
N GLN A 177 -25.91 -0.59 11.31
CA GLN A 177 -27.13 -0.99 10.61
C GLN A 177 -27.42 -2.49 10.71
N GLN A 178 -26.38 -3.34 10.63
CA GLN A 178 -26.55 -4.79 10.79
C GLN A 178 -26.99 -5.17 12.21
N ILE A 179 -26.42 -4.51 13.24
CA ILE A 179 -26.76 -4.75 14.64
C ILE A 179 -28.20 -4.30 14.89
N THR A 180 -28.55 -3.06 14.55
CA THR A 180 -29.91 -2.52 14.70
C THR A 180 -30.95 -3.43 14.03
N SER A 181 -30.71 -3.82 12.78
CA SER A 181 -31.61 -4.70 12.03
C SER A 181 -31.72 -6.11 12.62
N LYS A 182 -30.64 -6.64 13.20
CA LYS A 182 -30.63 -8.00 13.78
C LYS A 182 -31.34 -8.06 15.13
N TYR A 183 -31.20 -7.02 15.95
CA TYR A 183 -31.72 -6.99 17.32
C TYR A 183 -33.02 -6.18 17.46
N LEU A 184 -33.55 -5.63 16.37
CA LEU A 184 -34.81 -4.85 16.31
C LEU A 184 -34.82 -3.66 17.30
N ILE A 185 -33.65 -3.03 17.48
CA ILE A 185 -33.48 -1.90 18.39
C ILE A 185 -33.66 -0.60 17.58
N ASP A 186 -34.87 -0.39 17.05
CA ASP A 186 -35.17 0.76 16.21
C ASP A 186 -35.39 2.05 17.04
N ASP A 187 -35.59 1.91 18.34
CA ASP A 187 -35.85 2.97 19.31
C ASP A 187 -34.57 3.60 19.89
N VAL A 188 -33.40 2.96 19.74
CA VAL A 188 -32.12 3.49 20.21
C VAL A 188 -31.25 3.92 19.03
N ASP A 189 -30.97 5.23 18.94
CA ASP A 189 -30.01 5.75 17.97
C ASP A 189 -28.57 5.45 18.41
N ILE A 190 -28.12 4.22 18.15
CA ILE A 190 -26.73 3.78 18.38
C ILE A 190 -25.74 4.67 17.61
N SER A 191 -26.16 5.26 16.48
CA SER A 191 -25.25 6.06 15.67
C SER A 191 -24.84 7.36 16.33
N ALA A 192 -25.72 7.96 17.14
CA ALA A 192 -25.41 9.14 17.95
C ALA A 192 -24.35 8.90 19.04
N TYR A 193 -24.09 7.65 19.43
CA TYR A 193 -23.09 7.32 20.46
C TYR A 193 -21.71 6.99 19.88
N VAL A 194 -21.61 6.74 18.57
CA VAL A 194 -20.37 6.27 17.92
C VAL A 194 -19.68 7.39 17.13
N PHE A 195 -20.44 8.38 16.66
CA PHE A 195 -19.97 9.49 15.82
C PHE A 195 -20.12 10.82 16.54
#